data_AF-A0A3E0VJ07-F1
#
_entry.id   AF-A0A3E0VJ07-F1
#
_cell.length_a   1.000
_cell.length_b   1.000
_cell.length_c   1.000
_cell.angle_alpha   90.00
_cell.angle_beta   90.00
_cell.angle_gamma   90.00
#
_symmetry.space_group_name_H-M   'P 1'
#
loop_
_entity.id
_entity.type
_entity.pdbx_description
1 polymer ?
#
loop_
_entity_poly.entity_id
_entity_poly.type
_entity_poly.pdbx_seq_one_letter_code
_entity_poly.pdbx_strand_id
1 'polypeptide(L)'
;MSILRTSRPASRPAPRSAPRLLLGLVIGAFVVPATLTGCSFAVNSTPTISADDFAKQVGDAVVEQLKVPRPIVDCGDDPIDVVEGKVVHCDFSAEDDPSAIYDSQTTISDVHGTDFHIDTKIDDAPKAG
;
A
#
# COMPACT_ATOMS: atom_id res chain seq x y z
N MET A 1 38.65 -0.67 -30.66
CA MET A 1 38.90 0.53 -31.48
C MET A 1 38.19 1.69 -30.80
N SER A 2 38.95 2.67 -30.27
CA SER A 2 38.59 4.10 -30.19
C SER A 2 37.35 4.57 -29.40
N ILE A 3 37.33 5.62 -28.58
CA ILE A 3 38.25 6.49 -27.84
C ILE A 3 37.32 7.52 -27.13
N LEU A 4 37.67 7.91 -25.89
CA LEU A 4 37.53 9.24 -25.27
C LEU A 4 36.23 10.07 -25.44
N ARG A 5 35.69 10.53 -24.30
CA ARG A 5 35.74 11.95 -23.82
C ARG A 5 34.91 12.06 -22.53
N THR A 6 35.50 12.19 -21.34
CA THR A 6 35.97 13.43 -20.69
C THR A 6 35.01 14.63 -20.76
N SER A 7 34.42 14.93 -19.60
CA SER A 7 34.58 16.21 -18.88
C SER A 7 33.83 17.48 -19.35
N ARG A 8 33.06 18.02 -18.38
CA ARG A 8 33.04 19.43 -17.91
C ARG A 8 32.11 20.46 -18.60
N PRO A 9 31.80 21.56 -17.87
CA PRO A 9 30.46 22.14 -17.74
C PRO A 9 30.21 23.34 -18.66
N ALA A 10 28.94 23.69 -18.84
CA ALA A 10 28.54 24.93 -19.50
C ALA A 10 27.75 25.82 -18.53
N SER A 11 28.40 26.90 -18.11
CA SER A 11 27.81 28.06 -17.45
C SER A 11 27.17 29.02 -18.46
N ARG A 12 26.17 29.78 -17.96
CA ARG A 12 25.61 31.08 -18.43
C ARG A 12 24.45 31.00 -19.44
N PRO A 13 23.59 32.04 -19.57
CA PRO A 13 23.55 33.35 -18.87
C PRO A 13 22.19 33.69 -18.21
N ALA A 14 22.19 34.76 -17.40
CA ALA A 14 21.00 35.43 -16.86
C ALA A 14 20.26 36.26 -17.92
N PRO A 15 18.91 36.29 -17.91
CA PRO A 15 18.17 37.39 -18.50
C PRO A 15 17.90 38.49 -17.46
N ARG A 16 18.50 39.66 -17.70
CA ARG A 16 18.09 40.95 -17.13
C ARG A 16 16.66 41.25 -17.58
N SER A 17 15.75 41.43 -16.64
CA SER A 17 14.49 42.13 -16.90
C SER A 17 14.03 42.79 -15.61
N ALA A 18 14.53 44.00 -15.39
CA ALA A 18 13.87 44.98 -14.55
C ALA A 18 12.78 45.66 -15.41
N PRO A 19 11.61 45.91 -14.84
CA PRO A 19 11.23 47.31 -14.77
C PRO A 19 10.64 47.69 -13.40
N ARG A 20 11.20 48.79 -12.90
CA ARG A 20 10.47 49.95 -12.37
C ARG A 20 9.66 49.74 -11.08
N LEU A 21 10.38 49.84 -9.98
CA LEU A 21 10.21 50.89 -8.96
C LEU A 21 8.84 51.62 -8.98
N LEU A 22 7.96 51.16 -8.10
CA LEU A 22 7.00 51.99 -7.34
C LEU A 22 7.02 51.41 -5.92
N LEU A 23 7.98 51.79 -5.07
CA LEU A 23 7.84 52.88 -4.11
C LEU A 23 6.44 52.98 -3.48
N GLY A 24 6.24 52.22 -2.42
CA GLY A 24 5.07 52.29 -1.54
C GLY A 24 5.44 51.80 -0.15
N LEU A 25 6.04 52.70 0.62
CA LEU A 25 6.40 52.51 2.03
C LEU A 25 5.13 52.60 2.89
N VAL A 26 4.71 51.49 3.50
CA VAL A 26 3.79 51.51 4.64
C VAL A 26 4.32 50.55 5.71
N ILE A 27 4.76 51.16 6.80
CA ILE A 27 5.14 50.52 8.06
C ILE A 27 3.85 50.06 8.75
N GLY A 28 3.73 48.78 9.11
CA GLY A 28 2.56 48.27 9.82
C GLY A 28 2.69 46.82 10.28
N ALA A 29 3.05 46.67 11.55
CA ALA A 29 2.72 45.60 12.50
C ALA A 29 2.74 44.12 12.05
N PHE A 30 3.60 43.36 12.75
CA PHE A 30 3.48 41.92 13.03
C PHE A 30 2.05 41.36 12.94
N VAL A 31 1.82 40.41 12.04
CA VAL A 31 0.92 39.26 12.27
C VAL A 31 1.48 38.06 11.51
N VAL A 32 2.01 37.09 12.25
CA VAL A 32 2.28 35.74 11.75
C VAL A 32 1.01 34.92 11.98
N PRO A 33 0.31 34.45 10.94
CA PRO A 33 -0.42 33.21 11.06
C PRO A 33 0.39 32.15 10.31
N ALA A 34 1.24 31.45 11.06
CA ALA A 34 1.70 30.13 10.66
C ALA A 34 0.48 29.19 10.74
N THR A 35 -0.36 29.20 9.71
CA THR A 35 -1.36 28.15 9.52
C THR A 35 -0.86 27.24 8.41
N LEU A 36 0.25 26.54 8.69
CA LEU A 36 0.38 25.19 8.19
C LEU A 36 -0.74 24.39 8.86
N THR A 37 -1.94 24.43 8.29
CA THR A 37 -2.93 23.37 8.46
C THR A 37 -2.39 22.15 7.72
N GLY A 38 -1.24 21.65 8.18
CA GLY A 38 -0.95 20.24 8.09
C GLY A 38 -1.99 19.62 8.98
N CYS A 39 -3.06 19.12 8.37
CA CYS A 39 -3.98 18.28 9.08
C CYS A 39 -3.17 17.04 9.49
N SER A 40 -2.60 17.10 10.69
CA SER A 40 -2.21 15.93 11.45
C SER A 40 -3.52 15.20 11.80
N PHE A 41 -4.16 14.61 10.79
CA PHE A 41 -5.06 13.50 11.02
C PHE A 41 -4.18 12.32 11.43
N ALA A 42 -3.59 12.40 12.63
CA ALA A 42 -3.25 11.20 13.37
C ALA A 42 -4.58 10.64 13.89
N VAL A 43 -5.47 10.27 12.97
CA VAL A 43 -6.47 9.28 13.30
C VAL A 43 -5.64 8.02 13.53
N ASN A 44 -5.53 7.61 14.78
CA ASN A 44 -4.84 6.40 15.20
C ASN A 44 -5.66 5.16 14.79
N SER A 45 -6.27 5.23 13.61
CA SER A 45 -7.12 4.24 12.98
C SER A 45 -6.19 3.27 12.29
N THR A 46 -6.18 2.04 12.78
CA THR A 46 -5.59 0.92 12.07
C THR A 46 -6.19 0.87 10.65
N PRO A 47 -5.37 0.78 9.59
CA PRO A 47 -5.89 0.59 8.25
C PRO A 47 -6.71 -0.71 8.22
N THR A 48 -7.84 -0.71 7.53
CA THR A 48 -8.71 -1.88 7.40
C THR A 48 -8.98 -2.18 5.93
N ILE A 49 -9.11 -3.45 5.59
CA ILE A 49 -9.55 -3.94 4.28
C ILE A 49 -10.84 -4.75 4.44
N SER A 50 -11.69 -4.77 3.40
CA SER A 50 -12.86 -5.65 3.39
C SER A 50 -12.43 -7.12 3.34
N ALA A 51 -13.23 -8.03 3.92
CA ALA A 51 -12.93 -9.45 3.85
C ALA A 51 -12.91 -9.96 2.39
N ASP A 52 -13.83 -9.48 1.54
CA ASP A 52 -13.87 -9.79 0.12
C ASP A 52 -12.59 -9.41 -0.63
N ASP A 53 -12.06 -8.21 -0.39
CA ASP A 53 -10.85 -7.75 -1.07
C ASP A 53 -9.61 -8.46 -0.54
N PHE A 54 -9.59 -8.79 0.75
CA PHE A 54 -8.55 -9.64 1.33
C PHE A 54 -8.58 -11.05 0.74
N ALA A 55 -9.75 -11.68 0.65
CA ALA A 55 -9.94 -13.00 0.05
C ALA A 55 -9.49 -13.04 -1.42
N LYS A 56 -9.75 -11.97 -2.19
CA LYS A 56 -9.24 -11.85 -3.56
C LYS A 56 -7.71 -11.84 -3.61
N GLN A 57 -7.06 -11.04 -2.76
CA GLN A 57 -5.60 -10.96 -2.70
C GLN A 57 -4.98 -12.30 -2.30
N VAL A 58 -5.58 -12.98 -1.31
CA VAL A 58 -5.17 -14.32 -0.88
C VAL A 58 -5.31 -15.33 -2.03
N GLY A 59 -6.44 -15.33 -2.74
CA GLY A 59 -6.64 -16.17 -3.91
C GLY A 59 -5.62 -15.90 -5.03
N ASP A 60 -5.31 -14.63 -5.30
CA ASP A 60 -4.29 -14.25 -6.29
C ASP A 60 -2.90 -14.76 -5.88
N ALA A 61 -2.52 -14.55 -4.62
CA ALA A 61 -1.24 -15.02 -4.08
C ALA A 61 -1.10 -16.56 -4.19
N VAL A 62 -2.16 -17.31 -3.92
CA VAL A 62 -2.17 -18.79 -4.00
C VAL A 62 -2.05 -19.27 -5.43
N VAL A 63 -2.76 -18.66 -6.39
CA VAL A 63 -2.60 -18.96 -7.82
C VAL A 63 -1.17 -18.71 -8.28
N GLU A 64 -0.57 -17.60 -7.84
CA GLU A 64 0.81 -17.28 -8.18
C GLU A 64 1.82 -18.25 -7.58
N GLN A 65 1.63 -18.67 -6.33
CA GLN A 65 2.52 -19.56 -5.60
C GLN A 65 2.42 -21.02 -6.06
N LEU A 66 1.21 -21.56 -6.10
CA LEU A 66 0.97 -22.99 -6.35
C LEU A 66 0.75 -23.30 -7.84
N LYS A 67 0.58 -22.29 -8.70
CA LYS A 67 0.27 -22.44 -10.14
C LYS A 67 -0.98 -23.28 -10.38
N VAL A 68 -1.98 -23.13 -9.52
CA VAL A 68 -3.29 -23.80 -9.58
C VAL A 68 -4.38 -22.89 -10.15
N PRO A 69 -5.53 -23.43 -10.60
CA PRO A 69 -6.72 -22.63 -10.89
C PRO A 69 -7.16 -21.77 -9.69
N ARG A 70 -7.90 -20.70 -9.93
CA ARG A 70 -8.34 -19.79 -8.86
C ARG A 70 -9.30 -20.53 -7.91
N PRO A 71 -8.95 -20.68 -6.63
CA PRO A 71 -9.85 -21.28 -5.66
C PRO A 71 -10.96 -20.28 -5.27
N ILE A 72 -12.04 -20.83 -4.70
CA ILE A 72 -12.99 -20.04 -3.91
C ILE A 72 -12.34 -19.83 -2.55
N VAL A 73 -12.21 -18.57 -2.14
CA VAL A 73 -11.61 -18.16 -0.87
C VAL A 73 -12.65 -17.36 -0.09
N ASP A 74 -12.89 -17.75 1.14
CA ASP A 74 -13.75 -17.04 2.09
C ASP A 74 -12.93 -16.71 3.35
N CYS A 75 -12.76 -15.43 3.65
CA CYS A 75 -12.02 -14.97 4.83
C CYS A 75 -12.96 -14.36 5.91
N GLY A 76 -14.25 -14.70 5.85
CA GLY A 76 -15.32 -14.16 6.67
C GLY A 76 -15.97 -12.92 6.05
N ASP A 77 -16.84 -12.25 6.83
CA ASP A 77 -17.57 -11.04 6.41
C ASP A 77 -17.02 -9.75 7.05
N ASP A 78 -16.28 -9.88 8.15
CA ASP A 78 -15.84 -8.73 8.95
C ASP A 78 -14.62 -8.03 8.32
N PRO A 79 -14.54 -6.69 8.40
CA PRO A 79 -13.34 -5.97 8.01
C PRO A 79 -12.09 -6.47 8.74
N ILE A 80 -11.01 -6.62 7.99
CA ILE A 80 -9.73 -7.13 8.48
C ILE A 80 -8.81 -5.95 8.75
N ASP A 81 -8.40 -5.82 10.01
CA ASP A 81 -7.33 -4.89 10.40
C ASP A 81 -6.01 -5.28 9.72
N VAL A 82 -5.37 -4.33 9.04
CA VAL A 82 -4.05 -4.52 8.44
C VAL A 82 -3.00 -4.21 9.50
N VAL A 83 -2.60 -5.24 10.23
CA VAL A 83 -1.63 -5.15 11.33
C VAL A 83 -0.53 -6.18 11.14
N GLU A 84 0.70 -5.75 11.38
CA GLU A 84 1.88 -6.61 11.35
C GLU A 84 1.69 -7.85 12.26
N GLY A 85 1.88 -9.03 11.68
CA GLY A 85 1.77 -10.31 12.38
C GLY A 85 0.33 -10.77 12.65
N LYS A 86 -0.69 -10.07 12.15
CA LYS A 86 -2.08 -10.54 12.24
C LYS A 86 -2.24 -11.82 11.41
N VAL A 87 -2.88 -12.81 12.01
CA VAL A 87 -3.27 -14.05 11.33
C VAL A 87 -4.78 -14.00 11.06
N VAL A 88 -5.14 -14.28 9.82
CA VAL A 88 -6.53 -14.42 9.36
C VAL A 88 -6.73 -15.85 8.93
N HIS A 89 -7.81 -16.48 9.40
CA HIS A 89 -8.21 -17.78 8.91
C HIS A 89 -9.12 -17.61 7.70
N CYS A 90 -8.80 -18.32 6.62
CA CYS A 90 -9.61 -18.33 5.41
C CYS A 90 -9.93 -19.77 5.00
N ASP A 91 -11.10 -19.95 4.43
CA ASP A 91 -11.64 -21.20 3.94
C ASP A 91 -11.40 -21.27 2.43
N PHE A 92 -10.78 -22.36 2.00
CA PHE A 92 -10.46 -22.62 0.61
C PHE A 92 -11.27 -23.78 0.08
N SER A 93 -11.82 -23.63 -1.12
CA SER A 93 -12.43 -24.75 -1.85
C SER A 93 -12.19 -24.64 -3.36
N ALA A 94 -12.28 -25.77 -4.04
CA ALA A 94 -12.18 -25.81 -5.50
C ALA A 94 -13.53 -25.47 -6.13
N GLU A 95 -13.54 -24.81 -7.29
CA GLU A 95 -14.79 -24.53 -8.02
C GLU A 95 -15.52 -25.82 -8.44
N ASP A 96 -14.76 -26.90 -8.73
CA ASP A 96 -15.30 -28.20 -9.12
C ASP A 96 -15.65 -29.12 -7.93
N ASP A 97 -15.14 -28.82 -6.73
CA ASP A 97 -15.50 -29.50 -5.49
C ASP A 97 -15.62 -28.51 -4.31
N PRO A 98 -16.74 -27.77 -4.23
CA PRO A 98 -16.99 -26.80 -3.16
C PRO A 98 -17.26 -27.47 -1.80
N SER A 99 -17.34 -28.80 -1.74
CA SER A 99 -17.59 -29.53 -0.49
C SER A 99 -16.30 -29.79 0.30
N ALA A 100 -15.15 -29.80 -0.36
CA ALA A 100 -13.85 -29.93 0.27
C ALA A 100 -13.34 -28.56 0.73
N ILE A 101 -13.65 -28.20 1.98
CA ILE A 101 -13.18 -26.95 2.59
C ILE A 101 -11.86 -27.18 3.30
N TYR A 102 -10.83 -26.41 2.98
CA TYR A 102 -9.54 -26.42 3.65
C TYR A 102 -9.40 -25.18 4.53
N ASP A 103 -8.95 -25.35 5.77
CA ASP A 103 -8.56 -24.19 6.59
C ASP A 103 -7.24 -23.63 6.09
N SER A 104 -7.00 -22.38 6.40
CA SER A 104 -5.72 -21.75 6.15
C SER A 104 -5.39 -20.72 7.22
N GLN A 105 -4.11 -20.40 7.33
CA GLN A 105 -3.61 -19.29 8.11
C GLN A 105 -2.86 -18.34 7.18
N THR A 106 -3.46 -17.17 6.95
CA THR A 106 -2.83 -16.07 6.23
C THR A 106 -2.25 -15.07 7.22
N THR A 107 -0.93 -14.89 7.20
CA THR A 107 -0.22 -13.92 8.03
C THR A 107 0.02 -12.64 7.25
N ILE A 108 -0.30 -11.50 7.84
CA ILE A 108 0.00 -10.17 7.31
C ILE A 108 1.39 -9.73 7.80
N SER A 109 2.27 -9.31 6.91
CA SER A 109 3.59 -8.75 7.23
C SER A 109 3.93 -7.54 6.37
N ASP A 110 5.04 -6.86 6.70
CA ASP A 110 5.60 -5.75 5.93
C ASP A 110 4.58 -4.62 5.68
N VAL A 111 3.85 -4.23 6.74
CA VAL A 111 2.76 -3.24 6.63
C VAL A 111 3.30 -1.81 6.46
N HIS A 112 2.94 -1.20 5.34
CA HIS A 112 3.21 0.19 4.98
C HIS A 112 1.91 0.91 4.59
N GLY A 113 1.12 1.31 5.58
CA GLY A 113 -0.18 1.93 5.32
C GLY A 113 -1.19 0.91 4.81
N THR A 114 -1.59 1.00 3.55
CA THR A 114 -2.48 0.03 2.89
C THR A 114 -1.73 -1.03 2.08
N ASP A 115 -0.42 -0.86 1.92
CA ASP A 115 0.44 -1.84 1.26
C ASP A 115 0.95 -2.84 2.31
N PHE A 116 0.80 -4.14 2.07
CA PHE A 116 1.23 -5.19 2.97
C PHE A 116 1.53 -6.48 2.19
N HIS A 117 2.29 -7.38 2.81
CA HIS A 117 2.57 -8.71 2.30
C HIS A 117 1.67 -9.75 2.99
N ILE A 118 1.34 -10.82 2.25
CA ILE A 118 0.55 -11.94 2.76
C ILE A 118 1.28 -13.25 2.49
N ASP A 119 1.47 -14.04 3.55
CA ASP A 119 1.92 -15.42 3.48
C ASP A 119 0.76 -16.33 3.88
N THR A 120 0.36 -17.25 3.01
CA THR A 120 -0.80 -18.13 3.25
C THR A 120 -0.35 -19.57 3.32
N LYS A 121 -0.74 -20.25 4.40
CA LYS A 121 -0.54 -21.68 4.58
C LYS A 121 -1.89 -22.36 4.63
N ILE A 122 -2.15 -23.22 3.65
CA ILE A 122 -3.36 -24.02 3.58
C ILE A 122 -3.07 -25.35 4.26
N ASP A 123 -4.02 -25.85 5.02
CA ASP A 123 -3.91 -27.14 5.69
C ASP A 123 -3.84 -28.29 4.68
N ASP A 124 -3.08 -29.34 5.02
CA ASP A 124 -2.89 -30.51 4.15
C ASP A 124 -4.16 -31.37 4.00
N ALA A 125 -5.14 -31.18 4.89
CA ALA A 125 -6.39 -31.92 4.93
C ALA A 125 -7.59 -30.98 5.01
N PRO A 126 -8.74 -31.35 4.41
CA PRO A 126 -9.96 -30.57 4.54
C PRO A 126 -10.48 -30.63 5.97
N LYS A 127 -11.25 -29.61 6.36
CA LYS A 127 -11.99 -29.55 7.61
C LYS A 127 -12.89 -30.79 7.71
N ALA A 128 -12.83 -31.46 8.87
CA ALA A 128 -13.78 -32.51 9.18
C ALA A 128 -15.16 -31.85 9.40
N GLY A 129 -16.06 -32.07 8.44
CA GLY A 129 -17.46 -31.65 8.52
C GLY A 129 -18.28 -32.45 9.52
#